data_AF-A0A7S2PZ75-F1
#
_entry.id   AF-A0A7S2PZ75-F1
#
_cell.length_a   1.000
_cell.length_b   1.000
_cell.length_c   1.000
_cell.angle_alpha   90.00
_cell.angle_beta   90.00
_cell.angle_gamma   90.00
#
_symmetry.space_group_name_H-M   'P 1'
#
loop_
_entity.id
_entity.type
_entity.pdbx_description
1 polymer ?
#
loop_
_entity_poly.entity_id
_entity_poly.type
_entity_poly.pdbx_seq_one_letter_code
_entity_poly.pdbx_strand_id
1 'polypeptide(L)'
;SSVAAFAPSKLLQKSFRNVSFSSHHQKIMSPPASSTAAAAAATTSIDDPHLWLEEVLGTKQLEWVNKINSDCLSTIGDPTQTSTYTRIKSILDSQDKIPHAYRINDKFYYNFWQDETHVQGIWRKTTLESFKSSDTPTEWTTVLDIDALDPPTTDTAKTWVWH
;
A
#
# COMPACT_ATOMS: atom_id res chain seq x y z
N SER A 1 10.36 32.88 28.46
CA SER A 1 10.28 33.98 27.47
C SER A 1 11.08 33.57 26.26
N SER A 2 10.60 33.49 25.03
CA SER A 2 9.51 34.21 24.37
C SER A 2 8.85 33.32 23.32
N VAL A 3 7.54 33.50 23.16
CA VAL A 3 6.66 32.86 22.18
C VAL A 3 6.63 33.73 20.92
N ALA A 4 6.68 33.13 19.73
CA ALA A 4 6.31 33.77 18.46
C ALA A 4 5.38 32.79 17.73
N ALA A 5 4.06 32.91 17.89
CA ALA A 5 3.14 33.82 17.20
C ALA A 5 3.02 33.52 15.70
N PHE A 6 2.10 32.62 15.37
CA PHE A 6 1.63 32.29 14.02
C PHE A 6 0.57 33.32 13.60
N ALA A 7 0.71 33.93 12.42
CA ALA A 7 -0.29 34.82 11.84
C ALA A 7 -0.99 34.13 10.64
N PRO A 8 -2.33 34.28 10.45
CA PRO A 8 -3.06 33.61 9.39
C PRO A 8 -3.11 34.45 8.11
N SER A 9 -2.85 33.83 6.96
CA SER A 9 -2.94 34.48 5.65
C SER A 9 -4.27 34.17 4.95
N LYS A 10 -4.77 35.20 4.24
CA LYS A 10 -6.19 35.44 3.92
C LYS A 10 -6.75 34.55 2.80
N LEU A 11 -7.99 34.12 3.01
CA LEU A 11 -8.95 33.65 2.01
C LEU A 11 -9.07 34.64 0.84
N LEU A 12 -9.03 34.12 -0.39
CA LEU A 12 -9.52 34.81 -1.58
C LEU A 12 -10.58 33.96 -2.27
N GLN A 13 -11.84 34.21 -1.91
CA GLN A 13 -13.01 33.79 -2.68
C GLN A 13 -13.02 34.54 -4.01
N LYS A 14 -13.20 33.83 -5.13
CA LYS A 14 -13.59 34.43 -6.41
C LYS A 14 -14.97 33.91 -6.81
N SER A 15 -15.96 34.72 -6.43
CA SER A 15 -17.16 35.12 -7.16
C SER A 15 -17.67 34.20 -8.28
N PHE A 16 -18.81 33.55 -8.02
CA PHE A 16 -19.70 33.04 -9.04
C PHE A 16 -20.43 34.20 -9.72
N ARG A 17 -20.34 34.31 -11.05
CA ARG A 17 -21.27 35.12 -11.84
C ARG A 17 -22.25 34.21 -12.58
N ASN A 18 -23.51 34.44 -12.25
CA ASN A 18 -24.69 33.94 -12.95
C ASN A 18 -24.64 34.28 -14.44
N VAL A 19 -25.01 33.31 -15.27
CA VAL A 19 -25.61 33.58 -16.58
C VAL A 19 -26.96 32.88 -16.58
N SER A 20 -28.01 33.70 -16.50
CA SER A 20 -29.40 33.32 -16.69
C SER A 20 -29.72 33.31 -18.18
N PHE A 21 -30.31 32.22 -18.68
CA PHE A 21 -31.04 32.23 -19.94
C PHE A 21 -32.49 31.85 -19.66
N SER A 22 -33.39 32.79 -19.95
CA SER A 22 -34.84 32.71 -19.78
C SER A 22 -35.44 31.75 -20.82
N SER A 23 -36.34 30.86 -20.40
CA SER A 23 -37.15 30.05 -21.31
C SER A 23 -38.64 30.19 -21.03
N HIS A 24 -39.32 30.71 -22.05
CA HIS A 24 -40.66 30.42 -22.56
C HIS A 24 -41.93 30.62 -21.72
N HIS A 25 -42.83 31.39 -22.35
CA HIS A 25 -44.26 31.48 -22.08
C HIS A 25 -44.92 30.10 -21.98
N GLN A 26 -45.64 29.90 -20.90
CA GLN A 26 -46.37 28.69 -20.54
C GLN A 26 -47.80 28.77 -21.08
N LYS A 27 -48.26 27.71 -21.76
CA LYS A 27 -49.69 27.45 -21.95
C LYS A 27 -50.02 26.04 -21.44
N ILE A 28 -50.95 26.02 -20.51
CA ILE A 28 -51.40 24.91 -19.67
C ILE A 28 -52.39 24.06 -20.45
N MET A 29 -52.32 22.72 -20.34
CA MET A 29 -53.45 21.78 -20.37
C MET A 29 -53.00 20.33 -20.00
N SER A 30 -53.84 19.61 -19.24
CA SER A 30 -53.73 18.20 -18.78
C SER A 30 -55.06 17.45 -19.11
N PRO A 31 -55.26 16.14 -18.86
CA PRO A 31 -54.50 14.87 -19.08
C PRO A 31 -55.44 13.82 -19.81
N PRO A 32 -55.44 12.45 -19.65
CA PRO A 32 -54.47 11.43 -19.18
C PRO A 32 -54.33 10.17 -20.12
N ALA A 33 -53.38 9.26 -19.85
CA ALA A 33 -53.62 7.78 -19.79
C ALA A 33 -52.31 6.98 -19.61
N SER A 34 -52.41 5.96 -18.77
CA SER A 34 -51.39 5.03 -18.29
C SER A 34 -50.69 4.20 -19.38
N SER A 35 -49.41 3.90 -19.16
CA SER A 35 -48.83 2.58 -19.47
C SER A 35 -47.64 2.31 -18.58
N THR A 36 -47.83 1.41 -17.61
CA THR A 36 -46.79 0.75 -16.84
C THR A 36 -45.93 -0.09 -17.78
N ALA A 37 -44.67 0.26 -17.95
CA ALA A 37 -43.68 -0.62 -18.56
C ALA A 37 -42.34 -0.49 -17.82
N ALA A 38 -42.00 -1.57 -17.11
CA ALA A 38 -40.68 -1.96 -16.65
C ALA A 38 -39.85 -0.87 -15.96
N ALA A 39 -39.90 -0.86 -14.62
CA ALA A 39 -38.74 -0.48 -13.80
C ALA A 39 -37.66 -1.56 -13.99
N ALA A 40 -37.07 -1.62 -15.19
CA ALA A 40 -35.78 -2.26 -15.38
C ALA A 40 -34.79 -1.49 -14.50
N ALA A 41 -34.10 -2.24 -13.64
CA ALA A 41 -33.11 -1.72 -12.72
C ALA A 41 -32.23 -0.68 -13.43
N ALA A 42 -32.39 0.58 -13.04
CA ALA A 42 -31.47 1.63 -13.44
C ALA A 42 -30.14 1.35 -12.72
N THR A 43 -29.30 0.54 -13.33
CA THR A 43 -27.86 0.61 -13.10
C THR A 43 -27.44 1.98 -13.60
N THR A 44 -27.40 2.95 -12.68
CA THR A 44 -26.65 4.18 -12.88
C THR A 44 -25.21 3.77 -13.15
N SER A 45 -24.84 3.66 -14.41
CA SER A 45 -23.46 3.54 -14.84
C SER A 45 -22.76 4.83 -14.43
N ILE A 46 -22.09 4.79 -13.29
CA ILE A 46 -21.13 5.83 -12.92
C ILE A 46 -20.01 5.69 -13.93
N ASP A 47 -19.86 6.69 -14.80
CA ASP A 47 -18.73 6.77 -15.73
C ASP A 47 -17.47 7.03 -14.89
N ASP A 48 -16.63 6.01 -14.73
CA ASP A 48 -15.37 6.11 -13.99
C ASP A 48 -14.23 6.42 -14.97
N PRO A 49 -13.70 7.66 -14.98
CA PRO A 49 -12.60 8.05 -15.86
C PRO A 49 -11.29 7.30 -15.56
N HIS A 50 -11.20 6.61 -14.42
CA HIS A 50 -10.03 5.87 -13.96
C HIS A 50 -10.16 4.36 -14.11
N LEU A 51 -11.26 3.84 -14.67
CA LEU A 51 -11.49 2.40 -14.88
C LEU A 51 -10.30 1.69 -15.55
N TRP A 52 -9.62 2.38 -16.46
CA TRP A 52 -8.46 1.82 -17.16
C TRP A 52 -7.27 1.51 -16.23
N LEU A 53 -7.19 2.06 -15.02
CA LEU A 53 -6.12 1.76 -14.06
C LEU A 53 -6.29 0.40 -13.36
N GLU A 54 -7.45 -0.26 -13.49
CA GLU A 54 -7.73 -1.53 -12.82
C GLU A 54 -6.96 -2.72 -13.39
N GLU A 55 -6.51 -2.64 -14.64
CA GLU A 55 -5.62 -3.62 -15.24
C GLU A 55 -4.18 -3.37 -14.75
N VAL A 56 -3.91 -3.75 -13.50
CA VAL A 56 -2.68 -3.43 -12.73
C VAL A 56 -1.38 -3.76 -13.48
N LEU A 57 -1.39 -4.83 -14.28
CA LEU A 57 -0.23 -5.32 -15.02
C LEU A 57 -0.21 -4.90 -16.49
N GLY A 58 -1.21 -4.15 -16.94
CA GLY A 58 -1.28 -3.68 -18.31
C GLY A 58 -0.17 -2.66 -18.61
N THR A 59 0.33 -2.68 -19.85
CA THR A 59 1.46 -1.84 -20.26
C THR A 59 1.20 -0.35 -20.02
N LYS A 60 0.00 0.12 -20.35
CA LYS A 60 -0.40 1.54 -20.20
C LYS A 60 -0.41 1.98 -18.73
N GLN A 61 -0.83 1.10 -17.84
CA GLN A 61 -0.96 1.33 -16.40
C GLN A 61 0.43 1.37 -15.76
N LEU A 62 1.29 0.41 -16.11
CA LEU A 62 2.68 0.38 -15.66
C LEU A 62 3.48 1.59 -16.16
N GLU A 63 3.32 2.00 -17.43
CA GLU A 63 3.95 3.21 -17.97
C GLU A 63 3.52 4.47 -17.20
N TRP A 64 2.22 4.59 -16.90
CA TRP A 64 1.70 5.69 -16.11
C TRP A 64 2.26 5.71 -14.68
N VAL A 65 2.26 4.57 -13.97
CA VAL A 65 2.85 4.47 -12.62
C VAL A 65 4.33 4.82 -12.64
N ASN A 66 5.09 4.30 -13.61
CA ASN A 66 6.52 4.61 -13.73
C ASN A 66 6.79 6.09 -13.94
N LYS A 67 5.98 6.77 -14.78
CA LYS A 67 6.07 8.21 -14.98
C LYS A 67 5.80 8.97 -13.67
N ILE A 68 4.70 8.65 -12.99
CA ILE A 68 4.35 9.31 -11.72
C ILE A 68 5.41 9.07 -10.65
N ASN A 69 5.95 7.85 -10.55
CA ASN A 69 7.04 7.54 -9.62
C ASN A 69 8.29 8.38 -9.92
N SER A 70 8.67 8.50 -11.20
CA SER A 70 9.81 9.31 -11.60
C SER A 70 9.58 10.80 -11.30
N ASP A 71 8.40 11.34 -11.61
CA ASP A 71 8.02 12.72 -11.32
C ASP A 71 8.07 12.98 -9.80
N CYS A 72 7.54 12.07 -8.98
CA CYS A 72 7.62 12.13 -7.53
C CYS A 72 9.06 12.13 -7.04
N LEU A 73 9.87 11.14 -7.40
CA LEU A 73 11.27 11.03 -6.96
C LEU A 73 12.10 12.25 -7.38
N SER A 74 11.82 12.84 -8.55
CA SER A 74 12.48 14.09 -8.97
C SER A 74 12.11 15.30 -8.10
N THR A 75 10.88 15.30 -7.57
CA THR A 75 10.31 16.42 -6.79
C THR A 75 10.70 16.33 -5.32
N ILE A 76 10.56 15.15 -4.71
CA ILE A 76 10.73 14.94 -3.27
C ILE A 76 12.07 14.28 -2.90
N GLY A 77 12.81 13.78 -3.90
CA GLY A 77 14.03 13.02 -3.71
C GLY A 77 13.78 11.54 -3.40
N ASP A 78 14.82 10.73 -3.58
CA ASP A 78 14.80 9.31 -3.27
C ASP A 78 15.09 9.10 -1.77
N PRO A 79 14.12 8.56 -1.00
CA PRO A 79 14.31 8.36 0.43
C PRO A 79 15.44 7.40 0.75
N THR A 80 15.77 6.47 -0.15
CA THR A 80 16.84 5.48 0.06
C THR A 80 18.23 6.11 0.20
N GLN A 81 18.39 7.35 -0.27
CA GLN A 81 19.63 8.12 -0.20
C GLN A 81 19.74 8.98 1.07
N THR A 82 18.71 8.96 1.93
CA THR A 82 18.68 9.76 3.15
C THR A 82 19.41 9.06 4.30
N SER A 83 20.02 9.84 5.20
CA SER A 83 20.62 9.29 6.43
C SER A 83 19.62 8.58 7.32
N THR A 84 18.35 9.05 7.34
CA THR A 84 17.25 8.41 8.04
C THR A 84 17.00 7.00 7.52
N TYR A 85 16.94 6.82 6.20
CA TYR A 85 16.76 5.50 5.60
C TYR A 85 17.92 4.57 5.97
N THR A 86 19.17 5.02 5.81
CA THR A 86 20.35 4.22 6.18
C THR A 86 20.30 3.80 7.65
N ARG A 87 19.94 4.72 8.56
CA ARG A 87 19.80 4.41 9.99
C ARG A 87 18.70 3.39 10.24
N ILE A 88 17.52 3.55 9.65
CA ILE A 88 16.41 2.60 9.82
C ILE A 88 16.82 1.24 9.27
N LYS A 89 17.39 1.18 8.07
CA LYS A 89 17.89 -0.05 7.46
C LYS A 89 18.91 -0.75 8.35
N SER A 90 19.87 -0.03 8.94
CA SER A 90 20.85 -0.64 9.86
C SER A 90 20.23 -1.27 11.10
N ILE A 91 19.10 -0.73 11.59
CA ILE A 91 18.38 -1.29 12.74
C ILE A 91 17.58 -2.51 12.27
N LEU A 92 16.93 -2.42 11.13
CA LEU A 92 16.14 -3.52 10.55
C LEU A 92 17.01 -4.70 10.10
N ASP A 93 18.26 -4.47 9.70
CA ASP A 93 19.20 -5.51 9.28
C ASP A 93 20.08 -6.04 10.42
N SER A 94 20.01 -5.41 11.60
CA SER A 94 20.83 -5.80 12.75
C SER A 94 20.60 -7.27 13.16
N GLN A 95 21.68 -7.94 13.55
CA GLN A 95 21.65 -9.28 14.13
C GLN A 95 21.22 -9.28 15.60
N ASP A 96 21.20 -8.11 16.25
CA ASP A 96 20.85 -7.96 17.67
C ASP A 96 19.33 -7.85 17.91
N LYS A 97 18.52 -7.95 16.85
CA LYS A 97 17.05 -7.91 16.99
C LYS A 97 16.57 -9.11 17.78
N ILE A 98 15.57 -8.88 18.64
CA ILE A 98 14.95 -9.95 19.42
C ILE A 98 14.18 -10.88 18.47
N PRO A 99 14.52 -12.18 18.38
CA PRO A 99 13.78 -13.11 17.54
C PRO A 99 12.43 -13.44 18.19
N HIS A 100 11.35 -13.01 17.56
CA HIS A 100 10.00 -13.39 17.95
C HIS A 100 9.74 -14.84 17.53
N ALA A 101 9.97 -15.76 18.46
CA ALA A 101 9.79 -17.19 18.24
C ALA A 101 8.42 -17.67 18.76
N TYR A 102 7.74 -18.49 17.95
CA TYR A 102 6.44 -19.07 18.27
C TYR A 102 6.58 -20.58 18.43
N ARG A 103 5.92 -21.13 19.45
CA ARG A 103 5.89 -22.57 19.66
C ARG A 103 4.88 -23.19 18.70
N ILE A 104 5.36 -24.07 17.82
CA ILE A 104 4.53 -24.89 16.95
C ILE A 104 4.85 -26.33 17.33
N ASN A 105 3.87 -27.04 17.91
CA ASN A 105 4.02 -28.34 18.62
C ASN A 105 4.80 -28.26 19.95
N ASP A 106 4.97 -29.41 20.63
CA ASP A 106 5.60 -29.45 21.95
C ASP A 106 7.13 -29.40 21.95
N LYS A 107 7.77 -29.54 20.78
CA LYS A 107 9.22 -29.76 20.66
C LYS A 107 9.98 -28.55 20.14
N PHE A 108 9.40 -27.77 19.23
CA PHE A 108 10.16 -26.75 18.50
C PHE A 108 9.53 -25.35 18.57
N TYR A 109 10.43 -24.37 18.53
CA TYR A 109 10.11 -22.95 18.39
C TYR A 109 10.55 -22.50 17.01
N TYR A 110 9.71 -21.75 16.34
CA TYR A 110 9.93 -21.28 14.98
C TYR A 110 10.01 -19.77 14.97
N ASN A 111 10.90 -19.25 14.14
CA ASN A 111 11.06 -17.83 13.93
C ASN A 111 11.24 -17.58 12.43
N PHE A 112 10.59 -16.52 11.95
CA PHE A 112 10.89 -15.93 10.66
C PHE A 112 11.89 -14.79 10.85
N TRP A 113 12.91 -14.74 10.00
CA TRP A 113 14.02 -13.81 10.14
C TRP A 113 14.37 -13.16 8.82
N GLN A 114 14.61 -11.84 8.86
CA GLN A 114 15.08 -11.05 7.73
C GLN A 114 16.26 -10.20 8.17
N ASP A 115 17.24 -10.04 7.29
CA ASP A 115 18.40 -9.18 7.49
C ASP A 115 19.04 -8.80 6.14
N GLU A 116 20.26 -8.25 6.18
CA GLU A 116 21.00 -7.87 4.97
C GLU A 116 21.30 -9.05 4.03
N THR A 117 21.44 -10.26 4.56
CA THR A 117 21.71 -11.47 3.78
C THR A 117 20.43 -12.18 3.34
N HIS A 118 19.41 -12.18 4.19
CA HIS A 118 18.12 -12.82 3.97
C HIS A 118 17.03 -11.76 3.82
N VAL A 119 16.95 -11.14 2.64
CA VAL A 119 16.08 -9.98 2.37
C VAL A 119 14.62 -10.39 2.26
N GLN A 120 14.30 -11.47 1.53
CA GLN A 120 12.96 -12.06 1.53
C GLN A 120 12.70 -12.86 2.80
N GLY A 121 13.76 -13.42 3.40
CA GLY A 121 13.75 -13.97 4.74
C GLY A 121 13.90 -15.48 4.80
N ILE A 122 14.08 -15.98 6.02
CA ILE A 122 14.24 -17.40 6.31
C ILE A 122 13.32 -17.85 7.44
N TRP A 123 12.78 -19.04 7.29
CA TRP A 123 12.16 -19.79 8.37
C TRP A 123 13.20 -20.66 9.04
N ARG A 124 13.33 -20.49 10.36
CA ARG A 124 14.26 -21.24 11.19
C ARG A 124 13.57 -21.79 12.43
N LYS A 125 14.10 -22.87 12.98
CA LYS A 125 13.62 -23.52 14.21
C LYS A 125 14.72 -23.70 15.24
N THR A 126 14.32 -23.80 16.50
CA THR A 126 15.19 -24.11 17.64
C THR A 126 14.43 -24.93 18.69
N THR A 127 15.14 -25.46 19.69
CA THR A 127 14.56 -26.15 20.85
C THR A 127 14.26 -25.16 21.98
N LEU A 128 13.36 -25.53 22.90
CA LEU A 128 13.06 -24.71 24.07
C LEU A 128 14.28 -24.48 24.97
N GLU A 129 15.12 -25.51 25.11
CA GLU A 129 16.33 -25.46 25.94
C GLU A 129 17.32 -24.43 25.38
N SER A 130 17.60 -24.50 24.08
CA SER A 130 18.51 -23.55 23.42
C SER A 130 17.94 -22.13 23.40
N PHE A 131 16.63 -21.98 23.19
CA PHE A 131 15.98 -20.67 23.19
C PHE A 131 15.99 -19.97 24.55
N LYS A 132 16.00 -20.73 25.66
CA LYS A 132 16.02 -20.18 27.03
C LYS A 132 17.42 -19.98 27.59
N SER A 133 18.44 -20.54 26.95
CA SER A 133 19.83 -20.42 27.42
C SER A 133 20.28 -18.97 27.40
N SER A 134 20.80 -18.48 28.53
CA SER A 134 21.47 -17.18 28.63
C SER A 134 22.97 -17.26 28.33
N ASP A 135 23.54 -18.46 28.40
CA ASP A 135 24.98 -18.66 28.43
C ASP A 135 25.56 -18.88 27.03
N THR A 136 24.72 -19.30 26.08
CA THR A 136 25.09 -19.63 24.71
C THR A 136 24.11 -18.99 23.72
N PRO A 137 24.56 -18.53 22.55
CA PRO A 137 23.65 -18.11 21.49
C PRO A 137 22.66 -19.21 21.13
N THR A 138 21.41 -18.83 20.81
CA THR A 138 20.38 -19.78 20.38
C THR A 138 20.81 -20.47 19.09
N GLU A 139 20.74 -21.80 19.09
CA GLU A 139 21.05 -22.61 17.92
C GLU A 139 19.85 -22.68 17.00
N TRP A 140 19.96 -22.01 15.85
CA TRP A 140 18.93 -21.99 14.82
C TRP A 140 19.26 -22.98 13.71
N THR A 141 18.27 -23.77 13.32
CA THR A 141 18.32 -24.62 12.11
C THR A 141 17.37 -24.07 11.06
N THR A 142 17.87 -23.75 9.87
CA THR A 142 17.04 -23.31 8.74
C THR A 142 16.10 -24.43 8.31
N VAL A 143 14.82 -24.09 8.13
CA VAL A 143 13.74 -24.98 7.67
C VAL A 143 13.40 -24.68 6.22
N LEU A 144 13.33 -23.40 5.87
CA LEU A 144 13.06 -22.92 4.53
C LEU A 144 13.75 -21.58 4.34
N ASP A 145 14.45 -21.44 3.22
CA ASP A 145 15.06 -20.18 2.80
C ASP A 145 14.23 -19.61 1.66
N ILE A 146 13.61 -18.44 1.87
CA ILE A 146 12.74 -17.80 0.87
C ILE A 146 13.58 -17.13 -0.22
N ASP A 147 14.77 -16.62 0.14
CA ASP A 147 15.71 -16.03 -0.82
C ASP A 147 16.27 -17.08 -1.78
N ALA A 148 16.29 -18.34 -1.38
CA ALA A 148 16.68 -19.47 -2.23
C ALA A 148 15.54 -20.00 -3.13
N LEU A 149 14.32 -19.50 -3.00
CA LEU A 149 13.20 -19.93 -3.86
C LEU A 149 13.23 -19.20 -5.21
N ASP A 150 12.91 -19.94 -6.27
CA ASP A 150 12.62 -19.33 -7.56
C ASP A 150 11.44 -18.36 -7.42
N PRO A 151 11.46 -17.21 -8.12
CA PRO A 151 10.36 -16.25 -8.06
C PRO A 151 9.03 -16.90 -8.50
N PRO A 152 7.89 -16.43 -7.97
CA PRO A 152 6.58 -16.93 -8.38
C PRO A 152 6.41 -16.84 -9.90
N THR A 153 5.82 -17.87 -10.51
CA THR A 153 5.56 -17.92 -11.97
C THR A 153 4.18 -17.39 -12.36
N THR A 154 3.39 -16.96 -11.38
CA THR A 154 2.10 -16.27 -11.61
C THR A 154 2.32 -14.88 -12.19
N ASP A 155 1.39 -14.48 -13.05
CA ASP A 155 1.32 -13.18 -13.72
C ASP A 155 1.42 -11.96 -12.77
N THR A 156 1.04 -12.11 -11.51
CA THR A 156 0.87 -11.00 -10.56
C THR A 156 2.02 -10.75 -9.56
N ALA A 157 2.98 -11.67 -9.38
CA ALA A 157 3.98 -11.55 -8.32
C ALA A 157 5.42 -11.75 -8.81
N LYS A 158 6.32 -10.84 -8.46
CA LYS A 158 7.76 -10.91 -8.78
C LYS A 158 8.62 -11.50 -7.66
N THR A 159 8.09 -11.60 -6.45
CA THR A 159 8.84 -11.92 -5.23
C THR A 159 7.90 -12.59 -4.23
N TRP A 160 8.42 -13.47 -3.37
CA TRP A 160 7.66 -14.05 -2.28
C TRP A 160 7.53 -13.03 -1.13
N VAL A 161 6.35 -12.95 -0.53
CA VAL A 161 6.08 -12.09 0.63
C VAL A 161 5.50 -12.94 1.75
N TRP A 162 5.94 -12.70 2.98
CA TRP A 162 5.52 -13.42 4.17
C TRP A 162 5.05 -12.46 5.29
N HIS A 163 4.02 -12.85 6.05
CA HIS A 163 3.48 -12.13 7.20
C HIS A 163 3.29 -13.04 8.41
#